data_AF-A0AAV5QDU0-F1
#
_entry.id   AF-A0AAV5QDU0-F1
#
_cell.length_a   1.000
_cell.length_b   1.000
_cell.length_c   1.000
_cell.angle_alpha   90.00
_cell.angle_beta   90.00
_cell.angle_gamma   90.00
#
_symmetry.space_group_name_H-M   'P 1'
#
loop_
_entity.id
_entity.type
_entity.pdbx_description
1 polymer ?
#
loop_
_entity_poly.entity_id
_entity_poly.type
_entity_poly.pdbx_seq_one_letter_code
_entity_poly.pdbx_strand_id
1 'polypeptide(L)'
;MDTPRDVRLLHLILAAQNVQSYDPHVPLMLMDFAHRYTSQVLQDAIIYNDYANPVQTNAGNQGNSGVPLTNEDIRLAVAARTAYQFKPVPGKKAVLELARERNEKPLPAVVPMWGLRLPPEKYCLTNSDTVGGVNTETNPK
;
A
#
# COMPACT_ATOMS: atom_id res chain seq x y z
N MET A 1 31.38 -9.57 17.48
CA MET A 1 29.97 -9.97 17.38
C MET A 1 29.67 -10.07 15.90
N ASP A 2 29.73 -11.29 15.35
CA ASP A 2 29.58 -11.51 13.91
C ASP A 2 28.18 -11.10 13.44
N THR A 3 28.12 -10.14 12.52
CA THR A 3 26.88 -9.75 11.85
C THR A 3 26.43 -10.89 10.92
N PRO A 4 25.16 -11.34 10.98
CA PRO A 4 24.65 -12.40 10.10
C PRO A 4 24.85 -12.08 8.60
N ARG A 5 25.03 -13.13 7.79
CA ARG A 5 25.31 -13.00 6.35
C ARG A 5 24.28 -12.14 5.61
N ASP A 6 23.00 -12.36 5.87
CA ASP A 6 21.90 -11.68 5.16
C ASP A 6 21.81 -10.20 5.55
N VAL A 7 22.11 -9.89 6.82
CA VAL A 7 22.21 -8.50 7.28
C VAL A 7 23.34 -7.79 6.54
N ARG A 8 24.53 -8.41 6.41
CA ARG A 8 25.64 -7.84 5.63
C ARG A 8 25.28 -7.65 4.16
N LEU A 9 24.49 -8.54 3.57
CA LEU A 9 23.99 -8.39 2.20
C LEU A 9 23.03 -7.21 2.07
N LEU A 10 22.13 -7.01 3.04
CA LEU A 10 21.23 -5.86 3.07
C LEU A 10 21.99 -4.53 3.20
N HIS A 11 23.07 -4.49 4.01
CA HIS A 11 23.95 -3.32 4.08
C HIS A 11 24.55 -2.99 2.69
N LEU A 12 24.98 -4.01 1.96
CA LEU A 12 25.53 -3.85 0.61
C LEU A 12 24.47 -3.36 -0.40
N ILE A 13 23.24 -3.87 -0.31
CA ILE A 13 22.13 -3.43 -1.16
C ILE A 13 21.78 -1.95 -0.90
N LEU A 14 21.73 -1.54 0.37
CA LEU A 14 21.50 -0.14 0.75
C LEU A 14 22.64 0.77 0.27
N ALA A 15 23.89 0.33 0.41
CA ALA A 15 25.06 1.05 -0.10
C ALA A 15 25.00 1.22 -1.63
N ALA A 16 24.52 0.22 -2.38
CA ALA A 16 24.34 0.31 -3.83
C ALA A 16 23.26 1.33 -4.26
N GLN A 17 22.31 1.64 -3.37
CA GLN A 17 21.32 2.71 -3.58
C GLN A 17 21.80 4.07 -3.04
N ASN A 18 23.08 4.18 -2.67
CA ASN A 18 23.68 5.37 -2.09
C ASN A 18 23.06 5.80 -0.75
N VAL A 19 22.47 4.85 0.00
CA VAL A 19 21.91 5.07 1.34
C VAL A 19 22.97 4.70 2.39
N GLN A 20 23.66 5.70 2.91
CA GLN A 20 24.80 5.51 3.84
C GLN A 20 24.40 5.62 5.33
N SER A 21 23.26 6.25 5.62
CA SER A 21 22.78 6.48 6.99
C SER A 21 21.38 5.91 7.15
N TYR A 22 21.22 4.89 8.00
CA TYR A 22 19.94 4.29 8.37
C TYR A 22 20.02 3.75 9.80
N ASP A 23 18.85 3.53 10.40
CA ASP A 23 18.74 2.94 11.73
C ASP A 23 19.11 1.44 11.71
N PRO A 24 19.90 0.94 12.69
CA PRO A 24 20.31 -0.47 12.74
C PRO A 24 19.16 -1.48 12.75
N HIS A 25 17.94 -1.08 13.07
CA HIS A 25 16.74 -1.95 13.03
C HIS A 25 16.15 -2.12 11.62
N VAL A 26 16.49 -1.25 10.66
CA VAL A 26 15.93 -1.31 9.30
C VAL A 26 16.23 -2.63 8.58
N PRO A 27 17.47 -3.17 8.58
CA PRO A 27 17.75 -4.47 7.97
C PRO A 27 16.93 -5.60 8.59
N LEU A 28 16.70 -5.57 9.90
CA LEU A 28 15.90 -6.58 10.60
C LEU A 28 14.43 -6.53 10.18
N MET A 29 13.85 -5.32 10.13
CA MET A 29 12.47 -5.13 9.66
C MET A 29 12.29 -5.57 8.21
N LEU A 30 13.26 -5.27 7.35
CA LEU A 30 13.21 -5.66 5.94
C LEU A 30 13.32 -7.18 5.77
N MET A 31 14.13 -7.85 6.60
CA MET A 31 14.22 -9.30 6.62
C MET A 31 12.93 -9.96 7.09
N ASP A 32 12.30 -9.46 8.16
CA ASP A 32 10.99 -9.96 8.63
C ASP A 32 9.91 -9.75 7.56
N PHE A 33 9.91 -8.58 6.90
CA PHE A 33 9.03 -8.33 5.77
C PHE A 33 9.25 -9.33 4.63
N ALA A 34 10.49 -9.54 4.20
CA ALA A 34 10.82 -10.46 3.11
C ALA A 34 10.37 -11.88 3.43
N HIS A 35 10.64 -12.35 4.66
CA HIS A 35 10.21 -13.66 5.12
C HIS A 35 8.68 -13.78 5.08
N ARG A 36 7.94 -12.88 5.73
CA ARG A 36 6.47 -12.88 5.74
C ARG A 36 5.87 -12.80 4.33
N TYR A 37 6.43 -11.96 3.46
CA TYR A 37 6.00 -11.85 2.07
C TYR A 37 6.17 -13.17 1.32
N THR A 38 7.35 -13.80 1.40
CA THR A 38 7.61 -15.07 0.72
C THR A 38 6.75 -16.21 1.24
N SER A 39 6.54 -16.31 2.55
CA SER A 39 5.65 -17.34 3.13
C SER A 39 4.22 -17.21 2.61
N GLN A 40 3.69 -15.98 2.52
CA GLN A 40 2.35 -15.73 1.99
C GLN A 40 2.26 -16.05 0.50
N VAL A 41 3.24 -15.62 -0.30
CA VAL A 41 3.27 -15.94 -1.75
C VAL A 41 3.34 -17.45 -1.98
N LEU A 42 4.16 -18.17 -1.21
CA LEU A 42 4.27 -19.63 -1.33
C LEU A 42 2.97 -20.33 -0.91
N GLN A 43 2.31 -19.84 0.14
CA GLN A 43 1.01 -20.36 0.56
C GLN A 43 -0.05 -20.22 -0.54
N ASP A 44 -0.13 -19.05 -1.18
CA ASP A 44 -1.03 -18.82 -2.30
C ASP A 44 -0.66 -19.69 -3.52
N ALA A 45 0.63 -19.85 -3.82
CA ALA A 45 1.12 -20.70 -4.90
C ALA A 45 0.76 -22.18 -4.71
N ILE A 46 0.81 -22.70 -3.48
CA ILE A 46 0.35 -24.06 -3.17
C ILE A 46 -1.14 -24.21 -3.51
N ILE A 47 -1.97 -23.23 -3.14
CA ILE A 47 -3.41 -23.25 -3.44
C ILE A 47 -3.65 -23.27 -4.96
N TYR A 48 -2.90 -22.48 -5.73
CA TYR A 48 -3.02 -22.48 -7.19
C TYR A 48 -2.56 -23.79 -7.83
N ASN A 49 -1.47 -24.38 -7.33
CA ASN A 49 -1.00 -25.68 -7.79
C ASN A 49 -2.01 -26.81 -7.50
N ASP A 50 -2.62 -26.80 -6.31
CA ASP A 50 -3.66 -27.76 -5.93
C ASP A 50 -4.93 -27.60 -6.79
N TYR A 51 -5.28 -26.35 -7.13
CA TYR A 51 -6.40 -26.05 -8.04
C TYR A 51 -6.14 -26.53 -9.47
N ALA A 52 -4.92 -26.36 -9.98
CA ALA A 52 -4.54 -26.79 -11.33
C ALA A 52 -4.43 -28.31 -11.46
N ASN A 53 -4.08 -29.00 -10.38
CA ASN A 53 -3.93 -30.45 -10.33
C ASN A 53 -4.89 -31.06 -9.31
N PRO A 54 -6.22 -31.07 -9.58
CA PRO A 54 -7.17 -31.67 -8.66
C PRO A 54 -6.84 -33.15 -8.47
N VAL A 55 -6.55 -33.55 -7.23
CA VAL A 55 -6.27 -34.94 -6.89
C VAL A 55 -7.48 -35.79 -7.25
N GLN A 56 -7.38 -36.57 -8.33
CA GLN A 56 -8.36 -37.58 -8.71
C GLN A 56 -8.27 -38.77 -7.76
N THR A 57 -8.66 -38.57 -6.51
CA THR A 57 -8.99 -39.65 -5.58
C THR A 57 -10.45 -39.50 -5.21
N ASN A 58 -11.24 -40.57 -5.37
CA ASN A 58 -12.67 -40.66 -5.05
C ASN A 58 -13.01 -40.47 -3.55
N ALA A 59 -12.14 -39.85 -2.76
CA ALA A 59 -12.34 -39.50 -1.37
C ALA A 59 -11.86 -38.06 -1.19
N GLY A 60 -12.77 -37.19 -0.78
CA GLY A 60 -12.70 -35.74 -0.90
C GLY A 60 -11.38 -35.07 -0.52
N ASN A 61 -11.00 -34.09 -1.35
CA ASN A 61 -10.33 -32.82 -0.99
C ASN A 61 -9.33 -32.84 0.18
N GLN A 62 -8.51 -33.89 0.30
CA GLN A 62 -7.48 -33.97 1.30
C GLN A 62 -6.12 -34.20 0.66
N GLY A 63 -5.33 -33.13 0.68
CA GLY A 63 -3.88 -33.21 0.63
C GLY A 63 -3.28 -32.79 -0.69
N ASN A 64 -2.43 -31.77 -0.59
CA ASN A 64 -1.30 -31.41 -1.46
C ASN A 64 -1.15 -32.36 -2.66
N SER A 65 -1.34 -31.84 -3.88
CA SER A 65 -1.43 -32.65 -5.10
C SER A 65 -0.20 -33.51 -5.42
N GLY A 66 0.85 -33.44 -4.61
CA GLY A 66 2.10 -34.18 -4.77
C GLY A 66 2.92 -33.70 -5.97
N VAL A 67 2.36 -32.77 -6.75
CA VAL A 67 2.98 -32.12 -7.89
C VAL A 67 3.91 -31.02 -7.36
N PRO A 68 5.17 -30.97 -7.80
CA PRO A 68 6.10 -29.91 -7.39
C PRO A 68 5.61 -28.54 -7.87
N LEU A 69 5.78 -27.51 -7.04
CA LEU A 69 5.44 -26.14 -7.40
C LEU A 69 6.19 -25.71 -8.66
N THR A 70 5.45 -25.16 -9.62
CA THR A 70 6.03 -24.64 -10.86
C THR A 70 6.31 -23.14 -10.76
N ASN A 71 7.10 -22.61 -11.69
CA ASN A 71 7.36 -21.16 -11.74
C ASN A 71 6.09 -20.36 -12.07
N GLU A 72 5.13 -20.96 -12.77
CA GLU A 72 3.88 -20.32 -13.17
C GLU A 72 2.96 -20.11 -11.97
N ASP A 73 2.90 -21.05 -11.02
CA ASP A 73 2.11 -20.91 -9.79
C ASP A 73 2.62 -19.74 -8.94
N ILE A 74 3.94 -19.58 -8.85
CA ILE A 74 4.58 -18.47 -8.14
C ILE A 74 4.31 -17.15 -8.87
N ARG A 75 4.40 -17.12 -10.20
CA ARG A 75 4.09 -15.92 -11.01
C ARG A 75 2.65 -15.48 -10.82
N LEU A 76 1.71 -16.44 -10.83
CA LEU A 76 0.29 -16.17 -10.60
C LEU A 76 0.05 -15.62 -9.19
N ALA A 77 0.66 -16.20 -8.16
CA ALA A 77 0.56 -15.72 -6.78
C ALA A 77 1.11 -14.31 -6.60
N VAL A 78 2.26 -14.00 -7.20
CA VAL A 78 2.82 -12.64 -7.16
C VAL A 78 1.91 -11.66 -7.91
N ALA A 79 1.40 -12.02 -9.08
CA ALA A 79 0.51 -11.18 -9.87
C ALA A 79 -0.79 -10.85 -9.13
N ALA A 80 -1.42 -11.84 -8.50
CA ALA A 80 -2.64 -11.67 -7.72
C ALA A 80 -2.45 -10.68 -6.57
N ARG A 81 -1.31 -10.73 -5.87
CA ARG A 81 -1.00 -9.83 -4.74
C ARG A 81 -0.59 -8.43 -5.19
N THR A 82 0.10 -8.31 -6.31
CA THR A 82 0.55 -7.02 -6.85
C THR A 82 -0.61 -6.10 -7.21
N ALA A 83 -1.77 -6.67 -7.54
CA ALA A 83 -2.97 -5.91 -7.87
C ALA A 83 -3.46 -4.98 -6.74
N TYR A 84 -3.20 -5.30 -5.47
CA TYR A 84 -3.74 -4.54 -4.33
C TYR A 84 -2.69 -4.12 -3.28
N GLN A 85 -1.51 -4.74 -3.22
CA GLN A 85 -0.50 -4.42 -2.20
C GLN A 85 0.58 -3.45 -2.66
N PHE A 86 1.01 -3.57 -3.91
CA PHE A 86 2.03 -2.69 -4.46
C PHE A 86 1.34 -1.59 -5.24
N LYS A 87 1.75 -0.34 -5.04
CA LYS A 87 1.21 0.78 -5.82
C LYS A 87 1.68 0.62 -7.27
N PRO A 88 0.82 0.26 -8.23
CA PRO A 88 1.20 0.41 -9.62
C PRO A 88 1.38 1.90 -9.86
N VAL A 89 2.44 2.27 -10.58
CA VAL A 89 2.55 3.64 -11.07
C VAL A 89 1.37 3.86 -12.01
N PRO A 90 0.47 4.83 -11.74
CA PRO A 90 -0.65 5.08 -12.62
C PRO A 90 -0.10 5.39 -14.01
N GLY A 91 -0.61 4.67 -15.02
CA GLY A 91 -0.10 4.83 -16.39
C GLY A 91 -0.20 6.29 -16.84
N LYS A 92 0.80 6.79 -17.55
CA LYS A 92 0.86 8.18 -18.05
C LYS A 92 -0.45 8.62 -18.73
N LYS A 93 -1.08 7.71 -19.50
CA LYS A 93 -2.36 7.95 -20.16
C LYS A 93 -3.51 8.24 -19.17
N ALA A 94 -3.58 7.49 -18.07
CA ALA A 94 -4.61 7.70 -17.04
C ALA A 94 -4.44 9.05 -16.34
N VAL A 95 -3.19 9.43 -16.03
CA VAL A 95 -2.89 10.74 -15.45
C VAL A 95 -3.19 11.87 -16.43
N LEU A 96 -2.87 11.70 -17.71
CA LEU A 96 -3.16 12.70 -18.75
C LEU A 96 -4.66 12.89 -18.96
N GLU A 97 -5.45 11.81 -18.99
CA GLU A 97 -6.89 11.92 -19.14
C GLU A 97 -7.53 12.60 -17.93
N LEU A 98 -7.11 12.23 -16.72
CA LEU A 98 -7.55 12.90 -15.50
C LEU A 98 -7.17 14.39 -15.49
N ALA A 99 -5.97 14.72 -15.96
CA ALA A 99 -5.53 16.11 -16.08
C ALA A 99 -6.37 16.86 -17.11
N ARG A 100 -6.73 16.25 -18.25
CA ARG A 100 -7.59 16.85 -19.27
C ARG A 100 -8.97 17.17 -18.70
N GLU A 101 -9.61 16.23 -18.01
CA GLU A 101 -10.91 16.42 -17.37
C GLU A 101 -10.87 17.54 -16.31
N ARG A 102 -9.80 17.59 -15.50
CA ARG A 102 -9.66 18.63 -14.48
C ARG A 102 -9.36 20.00 -15.07
N ASN A 103 -8.55 20.07 -16.12
CA ASN A 103 -8.14 21.33 -16.76
C ASN A 103 -9.19 21.90 -17.71
N GLU A 104 -10.27 21.17 -18.00
CA GLU A 104 -11.40 21.68 -18.79
C GLU A 104 -12.10 22.86 -18.09
N LYS A 105 -12.10 22.88 -16.75
CA LYS A 105 -12.68 23.98 -15.98
C LYS A 105 -11.69 25.14 -15.96
N PRO A 106 -12.03 26.31 -16.55
CA PRO A 106 -11.15 27.46 -16.50
C PRO A 106 -10.95 27.91 -15.05
N LEU A 107 -9.82 28.54 -14.80
CA LEU A 107 -9.52 29.12 -13.50
C LEU A 107 -10.60 30.17 -13.15
N PRO A 108 -11.08 30.22 -11.89
CA PRO A 108 -11.99 31.28 -11.45
C PRO A 108 -11.34 32.66 -11.64
N ALA A 109 -12.10 33.63 -12.14
CA ALA A 109 -11.61 35.00 -12.25
C ALA A 109 -11.24 35.53 -10.85
N VAL A 110 -9.99 35.96 -10.69
CA VAL A 110 -9.47 36.48 -9.42
C VAL A 110 -9.53 38.01 -9.45
N VAL A 111 -10.09 38.62 -8.41
CA VAL A 111 -9.99 40.08 -8.22
C VAL A 111 -8.58 40.42 -7.75
N PRO A 112 -7.89 41.42 -8.34
CA PRO A 112 -6.57 41.84 -7.90
C PRO A 112 -6.67 42.63 -6.59
N MET A 113 -6.92 41.91 -5.49
CA MET A 113 -6.86 42.43 -4.14
C MET A 113 -5.61 41.85 -3.48
N TRP A 114 -4.84 42.70 -2.81
CA TRP A 114 -3.70 42.24 -2.03
C TRP A 114 -4.21 41.50 -0.79
N GLY A 115 -4.10 40.17 -0.76
CA GLY A 115 -4.51 39.35 0.39
C GLY A 115 -4.81 37.89 0.05
N LEU A 116 -5.11 37.10 1.08
CA LEU A 116 -5.51 35.69 0.95
C LEU A 116 -7.03 35.59 0.85
N ARG A 117 -7.54 34.92 -0.19
CA ARG A 117 -8.97 34.61 -0.32
C ARG A 117 -9.27 33.29 0.39
N LEU A 118 -9.74 33.38 1.63
CA LEU A 118 -10.19 32.19 2.35
C LEU A 118 -11.47 31.62 1.70
N PRO A 119 -11.67 30.29 1.74
CA PRO A 119 -12.97 29.69 1.49
C PRO A 119 -14.04 30.30 2.41
N PRO A 120 -15.33 30.24 2.04
CA PRO A 120 -16.43 30.62 2.92
C PRO A 120 -16.27 30.02 4.32
N GLU A 121 -16.69 30.74 5.37
CA GLU A 121 -16.48 30.36 6.78
C GLU A 121 -16.93 28.92 7.10
N LYS A 122 -18.04 28.47 6.50
CA LYS A 122 -18.53 27.08 6.61
C LYS A 122 -17.57 25.99 6.09
N TYR A 123 -16.61 26.36 5.25
CA TYR A 123 -15.53 25.50 4.73
C TYR A 123 -14.16 25.89 5.29
N CYS A 124 -14.12 26.85 6.22
CA CYS A 124 -12.91 27.20 6.94
C CYS A 124 -12.91 26.42 8.26
N LEU A 125 -11.84 25.66 8.50
CA LEU A 125 -11.59 25.05 9.80
C LEU A 125 -11.12 26.17 10.75
N THR A 126 -12.05 26.96 11.28
CA THR A 126 -11.80 27.75 12.48
C THR A 126 -11.74 26.76 13.64
N ASN A 127 -10.73 26.86 14.51
CA ASN A 127 -10.56 25.95 15.64
C ASN A 127 -11.81 26.00 16.54
N SER A 128 -12.81 25.18 16.23
CA SER A 128 -13.85 24.83 17.18
C SER A 128 -13.18 23.88 18.15
N ASP A 129 -12.73 24.42 19.28
CA ASP A 129 -12.49 23.60 20.46
C ASP A 129 -13.68 22.66 20.55
N THR A 130 -13.41 21.36 20.53
CA THR A 130 -14.44 20.31 20.54
C THR A 130 -15.18 20.34 21.88
N VAL A 131 -16.05 21.34 22.08
CA VAL A 131 -17.00 21.41 23.17
C VAL A 131 -18.18 20.55 22.78
N GLY A 132 -18.08 19.28 23.18
CA GLY A 132 -19.24 18.41 23.32
C GLY A 132 -20.29 19.10 24.18
N GLY A 133 -21.55 18.92 23.78
CA GLY A 133 -22.68 19.70 24.28
C GLY A 133 -22.79 19.73 25.79
N VAL A 134 -23.05 20.92 26.32
CA VAL A 134 -23.77 21.09 27.58
C VAL A 134 -24.84 22.13 27.31
N ASN A 135 -26.08 21.66 27.24
CA ASN A 135 -27.26 22.51 27.25
C ASN A 135 -27.19 23.44 28.47
N THR A 136 -27.14 24.74 28.26
CA THR A 136 -27.53 25.71 29.29
C THR A 136 -28.69 26.52 28.75
N GLU A 137 -29.86 25.91 28.90
CA GLU A 137 -31.14 26.57 28.93
C GLU A 137 -31.14 27.58 30.09
N THR A 138 -31.14 28.89 29.79
CA THR A 138 -31.54 29.90 30.76
C THR A 138 -32.37 30.98 30.08
N ASN A 139 -33.67 30.83 30.29
CA ASN A 139 -34.81 31.71 30.02
C ASN A 139 -34.59 33.19 30.39
N PRO A 140 -35.01 34.18 29.59
CA PRO A 140 -35.11 35.57 30.03
C PRO A 140 -36.43 35.85 30.78
N LYS A 141 -36.31 36.62 31.86
CA LYS A 141 -37.43 37.23 32.61
C LYS A 141 -38.33 38.11 31.76
#